data_AF-A0A7V9SRC0-F1
#
_entry.id   AF-A0A7V9SRC0-F1
#
_cell.length_a   1.000
_cell.length_b   1.000
_cell.length_c   1.000
_cell.angle_alpha   90.00
_cell.angle_beta   90.00
_cell.angle_gamma   90.00
#
_symmetry.space_group_name_H-M   'P 1'
#
loop_
_entity.id
_entity.type
_entity.pdbx_description
1 polymer ?
#
loop_
_entity_poly.entity_id
_entity_poly.type
_entity_poly.pdbx_seq_one_letter_code
_entity_poly.pdbx_strand_id
1 'polypeptide(L)'
;MSIQITNNGASIKITNGAEVRNIMKHQIQEIVVIKTNIIKIDIGKGALYNVFIPFADVTAPVAADAEALKEAINEFLAASATAGTATEAKQLIEIEKLNSLNTTADTIKNAVSALDNKIFFEPVLIDESNPNVIYKGFASPAAITQDAVWAIQRVSINAEICSYQWADGNKNFDNVWNNRATLIYA
;
A
#
# COMPACT_ATOMS: atom_id res chain seq x y z
N MET A 1 -2.98 6.44 51.06
CA MET A 1 -3.67 7.66 50.60
C MET A 1 -3.88 7.49 49.10
N SER A 2 -4.99 7.93 48.49
CA SER A 2 -5.22 7.69 47.07
C SER A 2 -4.78 8.89 46.21
N ILE A 3 -3.64 8.74 45.55
CA ILE A 3 -3.12 9.69 44.58
C ILE A 3 -3.59 9.29 43.18
N GLN A 4 -4.14 10.25 42.45
CA GLN A 4 -4.60 10.10 41.07
C GLN A 4 -3.88 11.12 40.21
N ILE A 5 -3.22 10.65 39.14
CA ILE A 5 -2.50 11.45 38.16
C ILE A 5 -3.25 11.31 36.84
N THR A 6 -3.77 12.41 36.32
CA THR A 6 -4.56 12.39 35.09
C THR A 6 -4.10 13.46 34.10
N ASN A 7 -4.21 13.13 32.82
CA ASN A 7 -4.01 14.10 31.74
C ASN A 7 -5.17 15.10 31.74
N ASN A 8 -4.86 16.40 31.91
CA ASN A 8 -5.81 17.50 31.90
C ASN A 8 -5.44 18.53 30.82
N GLY A 9 -5.22 18.05 29.60
CA GLY A 9 -4.94 18.88 28.43
C GLY A 9 -3.54 19.49 28.47
N ALA A 10 -3.41 20.80 28.72
CA ALA A 10 -2.13 21.49 28.81
C ALA A 10 -1.37 21.21 30.13
N SER A 11 -2.02 20.53 31.08
CA SER A 11 -1.49 20.24 32.41
C SER A 11 -1.65 18.76 32.76
N ILE A 12 -0.85 18.29 33.72
CA ILE A 12 -1.10 17.07 34.47
C ILE A 12 -1.77 17.48 35.77
N LYS A 13 -2.89 16.83 36.10
CA LYS A 13 -3.62 17.01 37.34
C LYS A 13 -3.23 15.90 38.32
N ILE A 14 -2.79 16.27 39.50
CA ILE A 14 -2.48 15.37 40.61
C ILE A 14 -3.51 15.65 41.71
N THR A 15 -4.23 14.61 42.13
CA THR A 15 -5.23 14.69 43.19
C THR A 15 -4.83 13.75 44.32
N ASN A 16 -4.79 14.25 45.56
CA ASN A 16 -4.55 13.46 46.77
C ASN A 16 -5.68 13.75 47.77
N GLY A 17 -6.74 12.93 47.76
CA GLY A 17 -7.96 13.23 48.52
C GLY A 17 -8.62 14.53 48.04
N ALA A 18 -8.76 15.52 48.94
CA ALA A 18 -9.34 16.83 48.62
C ALA A 18 -8.34 17.80 47.97
N GLU A 19 -7.04 17.53 48.07
CA GLU A 19 -5.99 18.40 47.55
C GLU A 19 -5.78 18.14 46.05
N VAL A 20 -5.76 19.22 45.26
CA VAL A 20 -5.55 19.17 43.82
C VAL A 20 -4.39 20.08 43.44
N ARG A 21 -3.46 19.56 42.65
CA ARG A 21 -2.34 20.32 42.07
C ARG A 21 -2.32 20.11 40.56
N ASN A 22 -2.29 21.22 39.82
CA ASN A 22 -2.09 21.19 38.37
C ASN A 22 -0.67 21.62 38.04
N ILE A 23 0.01 20.85 37.20
CA ILE A 23 1.36 21.13 36.71
C ILE A 23 1.29 21.30 35.20
N MET A 24 1.73 22.44 34.68
CA MET A 24 1.73 22.68 33.23
C MET A 24 2.79 21.81 32.55
N LYS A 25 2.41 21.11 31.47
CA LYS A 25 3.30 20.15 30.79
C LYS A 25 4.58 20.80 30.27
N HIS A 26 4.50 22.03 29.77
CA HIS A 26 5.65 22.78 29.27
C HIS A 26 6.67 23.17 30.35
N GLN A 27 6.33 23.03 31.63
CA GLN A 27 7.23 23.32 32.75
C GLN A 27 7.97 22.07 33.22
N ILE A 28 7.47 20.87 32.86
CA ILE A 28 8.08 19.61 33.28
C ILE A 28 9.33 19.38 32.42
N GLN A 29 10.49 19.33 33.08
CA GLN A 29 11.77 19.09 32.42
C GLN A 29 12.10 17.60 32.35
N GLU A 30 11.81 16.86 33.43
CA GLU A 30 12.15 15.45 33.53
C GLU A 30 11.19 14.72 34.49
N ILE A 31 10.91 13.46 34.19
CA ILE A 31 10.26 12.52 35.12
C ILE A 31 11.19 11.33 35.30
N VAL A 32 11.58 11.05 36.55
CA VAL A 32 12.54 9.99 36.88
C VAL A 32 12.08 9.20 38.10
N VAL A 33 12.36 7.90 38.10
CA VAL A 33 12.17 7.04 39.28
C VAL A 33 13.41 7.16 40.16
N ILE A 34 13.21 7.55 41.43
CA ILE A 34 14.27 7.58 42.44
C ILE A 34 14.00 6.54 43.51
N LYS A 35 15.07 5.96 44.06
CA LYS A 35 14.99 4.96 45.14
C LYS A 35 13.98 3.83 44.83
N THR A 36 13.87 3.45 43.56
CA THR A 36 13.01 2.38 43.03
C THR A 36 11.50 2.64 43.07
N ASN A 37 10.97 3.38 44.05
CA ASN A 37 9.53 3.47 44.31
C ASN A 37 8.96 4.90 44.37
N ILE A 38 9.75 5.93 44.05
CA ILE A 38 9.30 7.32 44.09
C ILE A 38 9.42 7.93 42.70
N ILE A 39 8.31 8.47 42.19
CA ILE A 39 8.30 9.28 40.98
C ILE A 39 8.69 10.71 41.36
N LYS A 40 9.80 11.19 40.80
CA LYS A 40 10.19 12.60 40.84
C LYS A 40 9.74 13.26 39.54
N ILE A 41 8.91 14.31 39.65
CA ILE A 41 8.57 15.21 38.55
C ILE A 41 9.33 16.52 38.78
N ASP A 42 10.26 16.83 37.89
CA ASP A 42 11.05 18.06 37.92
C ASP A 42 10.38 19.16 37.09
N ILE A 43 9.98 20.26 37.73
CA ILE A 43 9.35 21.41 37.05
C ILE A 43 10.31 22.60 36.88
N GLY A 44 11.62 22.35 37.04
CA GLY A 44 12.69 23.33 36.88
C GLY A 44 12.82 24.33 38.04
N LYS A 45 13.91 25.11 38.04
CA LYS A 45 14.25 26.16 39.04
C LYS A 45 14.80 25.67 40.39
N GLY A 46 15.34 24.46 40.45
CA GLY A 46 16.13 23.97 41.60
C GLY A 46 15.39 22.97 42.50
N ALA A 47 16.05 22.52 43.57
CA ALA A 47 15.64 21.34 44.35
C ALA A 47 14.24 21.40 44.98
N LEU A 48 13.73 22.61 45.27
CA LEU A 48 12.43 22.82 45.94
C LEU A 48 11.22 22.69 45.01
N TYR A 49 11.43 22.75 43.70
CA TYR A 49 10.36 22.69 42.70
C TYR A 49 10.28 21.30 42.09
N ASN A 50 10.37 20.27 42.93
CA ASN A 50 10.20 18.88 42.53
C ASN A 50 8.98 18.31 43.24
N VAL A 51 8.18 17.54 42.51
CA VAL A 51 7.08 16.79 43.10
C VAL A 51 7.52 15.34 43.24
N PHE A 52 7.47 14.84 44.47
CA PHE A 52 7.81 13.47 44.80
C PHE A 52 6.54 12.70 45.15
N ILE A 53 6.28 11.62 44.43
CA ILE A 53 5.07 10.80 44.57
C ILE A 53 5.48 9.36 44.83
N PRO A 54 5.15 8.77 45.99
CA PRO A 54 5.34 7.35 46.22
C PRO A 54 4.43 6.52 45.30
N PHE A 55 5.00 5.54 44.60
CA PHE A 55 4.26 4.65 43.70
C PHE A 55 3.09 3.94 44.40
N ALA A 56 3.30 3.48 45.63
CA ALA A 56 2.30 2.74 46.41
C ALA A 56 1.01 3.51 46.70
N ASP A 57 1.05 4.84 46.68
CA ASP A 57 -0.14 5.69 46.88
C ASP A 57 -0.85 6.01 45.55
N VAL A 58 -0.24 5.71 44.39
CA VAL A 58 -0.85 6.00 43.09
C VAL A 58 -1.85 4.91 42.72
N THR A 59 -3.09 5.33 42.55
CA THR A 59 -4.23 4.46 42.21
C THR A 59 -4.74 4.68 40.80
N ALA A 60 -4.32 5.77 40.13
CA ALA A 60 -4.40 5.93 38.69
C ALA A 60 -3.26 6.87 38.20
N PRO A 61 -2.64 6.59 37.04
CA PRO A 61 -2.87 5.41 36.20
C PRO A 61 -2.41 4.13 36.91
N VAL A 62 -3.08 3.02 36.62
CA VAL A 62 -2.72 1.71 37.19
C VAL A 62 -1.51 1.21 36.42
N ALA A 63 -0.39 1.02 37.13
CA ALA A 63 0.86 0.53 36.57
C ALA A 63 1.40 -0.61 37.43
N ALA A 64 2.15 -1.54 36.81
CA ALA A 64 2.70 -2.71 37.50
C ALA A 64 3.85 -2.35 38.45
N ASP A 65 4.62 -1.33 38.10
CA ASP A 65 5.76 -0.82 38.85
C ASP A 65 5.96 0.68 38.61
N ALA A 66 6.95 1.28 39.31
CA ALA A 66 7.24 2.70 39.21
C ALA A 66 7.77 3.12 37.82
N GLU A 67 8.42 2.22 37.08
CA GLU A 67 8.92 2.52 35.72
C GLU A 67 7.74 2.57 34.73
N ALA A 68 6.83 1.60 34.80
CA ALA A 68 5.59 1.62 34.02
C ALA A 68 4.73 2.84 34.35
N LEU A 69 4.71 3.29 35.62
CA LEU A 69 4.04 4.54 35.99
C LEU A 69 4.72 5.76 35.37
N LYS A 70 6.05 5.82 35.40
CA LYS A 70 6.83 6.90 34.76
C LYS A 70 6.51 6.98 33.26
N GLU A 71 6.49 5.85 32.56
CA GLU A 71 6.12 5.80 31.14
C GLU A 71 4.67 6.28 30.91
N ALA A 72 3.71 5.82 31.71
CA ALA A 72 2.32 6.28 31.60
C ALA A 72 2.17 7.80 31.82
N ILE A 73 2.95 8.40 32.72
CA ILE A 73 2.96 9.85 32.92
C ILE A 73 3.67 10.56 31.76
N ASN A 74 4.74 9.98 31.20
CA ASN A 74 5.38 10.50 29.99
C ASN A 74 4.44 10.48 28.78
N GLU A 75 3.57 9.47 28.65
CA GLU A 75 2.51 9.48 27.64
C GLU A 75 1.52 10.64 27.84
N PHE A 76 1.25 11.03 29.09
CA PHE A 76 0.48 12.25 29.34
C PHE A 76 1.23 13.51 28.92
N LEU A 77 2.57 13.53 28.94
CA LEU A 77 3.36 14.66 28.45
C LEU A 77 3.39 14.77 26.93
N ALA A 78 3.20 13.66 26.21
CA ALA A 78 3.06 13.70 24.78
C ALA A 78 1.96 14.71 24.41
N ALA A 79 2.26 15.62 23.48
CA ALA A 79 1.29 16.58 22.99
C ALA A 79 0.03 15.80 22.60
N SER A 80 -1.13 16.19 23.15
CA SER A 80 -2.43 15.62 22.80
C SER A 80 -2.46 15.44 21.30
N ALA A 81 -2.37 14.19 20.83
CA ALA A 81 -1.94 13.83 19.47
C ALA A 81 -2.31 14.92 18.47
N THR A 82 -1.37 15.81 18.15
CA THR A 82 -1.68 16.95 17.31
C THR A 82 -2.16 16.38 15.98
N ALA A 83 -3.41 16.66 15.62
CA ALA A 83 -3.96 16.24 14.34
C ALA A 83 -3.01 16.77 13.25
N GLY A 84 -2.29 15.85 12.58
CA GLY A 84 -1.35 16.20 11.51
C GLY A 84 0.12 15.84 11.72
N THR A 85 0.57 15.35 12.89
CA THR A 85 1.96 14.85 13.00
C THR A 85 2.09 13.43 12.47
N ALA A 86 3.22 13.16 11.80
CA ALA A 86 3.62 11.81 11.40
C ALA A 86 4.10 11.05 12.65
N THR A 87 3.27 10.15 13.15
CA THR A 87 3.66 9.14 14.15
C THR A 87 4.12 7.88 13.41
N GLU A 88 4.94 7.03 14.05
CA GLU A 88 5.38 5.76 13.47
C GLU A 88 4.18 4.91 13.00
N ALA A 89 3.10 4.87 13.77
CA ALA A 89 1.87 4.18 13.40
C ALA A 89 1.23 4.73 12.10
N LYS A 90 1.22 6.06 11.91
CA LYS A 90 0.70 6.67 10.68
C LYS A 90 1.62 6.42 9.48
N GLN A 91 2.92 6.32 9.71
CA GLN A 91 3.89 5.98 8.66
C GLN A 91 3.71 4.53 8.20
N LEU A 92 3.48 3.58 9.12
CA LEU A 92 3.20 2.18 8.78
C LEU A 92 1.92 2.06 7.92
N ILE A 93 0.85 2.77 8.28
CA ILE A 93 -0.38 2.82 7.48
C ILE A 93 -0.12 3.34 6.07
N GLU A 94 0.74 4.36 5.93
CA GLU A 94 1.06 4.92 4.62
C GLU A 94 1.93 3.97 3.78
N ILE A 95 2.88 3.26 4.41
CA ILE A 95 3.68 2.21 3.77
C ILE A 95 2.79 1.08 3.24
N GLU A 96 1.79 0.65 4.02
CA GLU A 96 0.82 -0.36 3.59
C GLU A 96 0.04 0.09 2.34
N LYS A 97 -0.41 1.34 2.30
CA LYS A 97 -1.08 1.91 1.12
C LYS A 97 -0.15 1.96 -0.11
N LEU A 98 1.11 2.35 0.08
CA LEU A 98 2.10 2.37 -1.00
C LEU A 98 2.35 0.97 -1.58
N ASN A 99 2.44 -0.05 -0.73
CA ASN A 99 2.59 -1.43 -1.18
C ASN A 99 1.35 -1.92 -1.97
N SER A 100 0.15 -1.52 -1.53
CA SER A 100 -1.09 -1.80 -2.26
C SER A 100 -1.12 -1.13 -3.65
N LEU A 101 -0.65 0.12 -3.74
CA LEU A 101 -0.51 0.82 -5.02
C LEU A 101 0.49 0.14 -5.95
N ASN A 102 1.64 -0.30 -5.43
CA ASN A 102 2.63 -1.04 -6.23
C ASN A 102 2.03 -2.33 -6.80
N THR A 103 1.29 -3.08 -5.97
CA THR A 103 0.60 -4.31 -6.41
C THR A 103 -0.45 -4.04 -7.49
N THR A 104 -1.19 -2.94 -7.35
CA THR A 104 -2.16 -2.50 -8.35
C THR A 104 -1.47 -2.10 -9.65
N ALA A 105 -0.35 -1.37 -9.57
CA ALA A 105 0.44 -0.97 -10.74
C ALA A 105 1.01 -2.19 -11.48
N ASP A 106 1.51 -3.20 -10.77
CA ASP A 106 1.97 -4.46 -11.37
C ASP A 106 0.82 -5.22 -12.06
N THR A 107 -0.36 -5.23 -11.45
CA THR A 107 -1.56 -5.83 -12.05
C THR A 107 -1.93 -5.12 -13.36
N ILE A 108 -1.94 -3.78 -13.36
CA ILE A 108 -2.21 -2.98 -14.56
C ILE A 108 -1.16 -3.24 -15.64
N LYS A 109 0.13 -3.24 -15.28
CA LYS A 109 1.23 -3.54 -16.20
C LYS A 109 1.02 -4.90 -16.89
N ASN A 110 0.71 -5.93 -16.12
CA ASN A 110 0.46 -7.27 -16.64
C ASN A 110 -0.77 -7.31 -17.56
N ALA A 111 -1.85 -6.63 -17.19
CA ALA A 111 -3.04 -6.53 -18.03
C ALA A 111 -2.76 -5.80 -19.36
N VAL A 112 -2.01 -4.69 -19.33
CA VAL A 112 -1.62 -3.94 -20.53
C VAL A 112 -0.70 -4.77 -21.43
N SER A 113 0.30 -5.47 -20.87
CA SER A 113 1.14 -6.38 -21.64
C SER A 113 0.35 -7.54 -22.26
N ALA A 114 -0.72 -8.01 -21.60
CA ALA A 114 -1.61 -9.01 -22.17
C ALA A 114 -2.50 -8.47 -23.30
N LEU A 115 -2.78 -7.15 -23.30
CA LEU A 115 -3.52 -6.47 -24.36
C LEU A 115 -2.66 -6.17 -25.58
N ASP A 116 -1.36 -5.86 -25.41
CA ASP A 116 -0.42 -5.58 -26.51
C ASP A 116 -0.42 -6.70 -27.58
N ASN A 117 -0.59 -7.96 -27.15
CA ASN A 117 -0.69 -9.12 -28.03
C ASN A 117 -2.11 -9.41 -28.56
N LYS A 118 -3.11 -8.59 -28.22
CA LYS A 118 -4.54 -8.79 -28.55
C LYS A 118 -5.20 -7.59 -29.22
N ILE A 119 -4.50 -6.47 -29.39
CA ILE A 119 -4.98 -5.37 -30.22
C ILE A 119 -4.90 -5.86 -31.66
N PHE A 120 -6.03 -6.36 -32.13
CA PHE A 120 -6.24 -6.82 -33.49
C PHE A 120 -5.78 -5.73 -34.47
N PHE A 121 -4.63 -5.93 -35.10
CA PHE A 121 -4.32 -5.23 -36.33
C PHE A 121 -5.47 -5.53 -37.31
N GLU A 122 -5.94 -4.53 -38.04
CA GLU A 122 -6.71 -4.83 -39.25
C GLU A 122 -5.82 -5.69 -40.17
N PRO A 123 -6.39 -6.62 -40.96
CA PRO A 123 -5.57 -7.40 -41.87
C PRO A 123 -4.88 -6.45 -42.86
N VAL A 124 -3.55 -6.49 -42.87
CA VAL A 124 -2.71 -5.69 -43.78
C VAL A 124 -2.91 -6.18 -45.22
N LEU A 125 -3.12 -7.48 -45.39
CA LEU A 125 -3.40 -8.10 -46.68
C LEU A 125 -4.63 -8.98 -46.59
N ILE A 126 -5.46 -8.92 -47.63
CA ILE A 126 -6.60 -9.80 -47.83
C ILE A 126 -6.45 -10.42 -49.21
N ASP A 127 -6.55 -11.75 -49.28
CA ASP A 127 -6.60 -12.49 -50.54
C ASP A 127 -7.96 -13.17 -50.68
N GLU A 128 -8.72 -12.74 -51.69
CA GLU A 128 -10.04 -13.25 -52.06
C GLU A 128 -10.01 -13.93 -53.44
N SER A 129 -8.83 -14.33 -53.93
CA SER A 129 -8.67 -14.94 -55.25
C SER A 129 -9.42 -16.27 -55.40
N ASN A 130 -9.82 -16.90 -54.28
CA ASN A 130 -10.63 -18.11 -54.27
C ASN A 130 -12.05 -17.81 -53.77
N PRO A 131 -13.12 -18.18 -54.52
CA PRO A 131 -14.49 -17.85 -54.15
C PRO A 131 -14.97 -18.48 -52.83
N ASN A 132 -14.36 -19.58 -52.38
CA ASN A 132 -14.76 -20.28 -51.15
C ASN A 132 -13.77 -20.06 -49.98
N VAL A 133 -12.70 -19.29 -50.19
CA VAL A 133 -11.65 -19.11 -49.17
C VAL A 133 -11.10 -17.69 -49.22
N ILE A 134 -11.15 -17.01 -48.07
CA ILE A 134 -10.53 -15.70 -47.87
C ILE A 134 -9.35 -15.86 -46.91
N TYR A 135 -8.17 -15.35 -47.25
CA TYR A 135 -7.03 -15.28 -46.34
C TYR A 135 -6.86 -13.86 -45.84
N LYS A 136 -6.67 -13.72 -44.51
CA LYS A 136 -6.42 -12.44 -43.83
C LYS A 136 -5.05 -12.50 -43.17
N GLY A 137 -4.16 -11.60 -43.57
CA GLY A 137 -2.78 -11.52 -43.09
C GLY A 137 -2.61 -10.34 -42.13
N PHE A 138 -2.12 -10.63 -40.93
CA PHE A 138 -1.87 -9.66 -39.88
C PHE A 138 -0.36 -9.57 -39.65
N ALA A 139 0.19 -8.36 -39.74
CA ALA A 139 1.60 -8.08 -39.48
C ALA A 139 1.79 -6.58 -39.20
N SER A 140 3.02 -6.18 -38.86
CA SER A 140 3.40 -4.76 -38.82
C SER A 140 3.16 -4.10 -40.19
N PRO A 141 2.73 -2.83 -40.25
CA PRO A 141 2.77 -2.07 -41.49
C PRO A 141 4.17 -2.15 -42.12
N ALA A 142 4.23 -2.36 -43.44
CA ALA A 142 5.45 -2.60 -44.23
C ALA A 142 6.16 -3.96 -44.01
N ALA A 143 5.53 -4.96 -43.37
CA ALA A 143 6.05 -6.31 -43.34
C ALA A 143 6.25 -6.89 -44.77
N ILE A 144 7.35 -7.60 -44.98
CA ILE A 144 7.66 -8.26 -46.25
C ILE A 144 6.92 -9.59 -46.30
N THR A 145 6.29 -9.93 -47.43
CA THR A 145 5.46 -11.15 -47.58
C THR A 145 6.24 -12.46 -47.53
N GLN A 146 7.57 -12.40 -47.57
CA GLN A 146 8.49 -13.54 -47.47
C GLN A 146 9.03 -13.77 -46.06
N ASP A 147 8.85 -12.80 -45.15
CA ASP A 147 9.36 -12.90 -43.78
C ASP A 147 8.38 -13.69 -42.90
N ALA A 148 8.92 -14.44 -41.93
CA ALA A 148 8.16 -15.20 -40.95
C ALA A 148 7.65 -14.29 -39.81
N VAL A 149 6.81 -13.32 -40.15
CA VAL A 149 6.31 -12.26 -39.25
C VAL A 149 4.80 -12.07 -39.36
N TRP A 150 4.10 -12.98 -40.03
CA TRP A 150 2.66 -12.88 -40.27
C TRP A 150 1.90 -13.82 -39.34
N ALA A 151 0.78 -13.36 -38.82
CA ALA A 151 -0.29 -14.24 -38.36
C ALA A 151 -1.34 -14.33 -39.47
N ILE A 152 -1.79 -15.54 -39.81
CA ILE A 152 -2.65 -15.74 -40.99
C ILE A 152 -3.93 -16.46 -40.57
N GLN A 153 -5.08 -15.83 -40.86
CA GLN A 153 -6.39 -16.44 -40.68
C GLN A 153 -6.96 -16.85 -42.03
N ARG A 154 -7.47 -18.08 -42.10
CA ARG A 154 -8.27 -18.57 -43.23
C ARG A 154 -9.75 -18.52 -42.84
N VAL A 155 -10.54 -17.91 -43.71
CA VAL A 155 -12.01 -17.92 -43.65
C VAL A 155 -12.49 -18.83 -44.78
N SER A 156 -13.01 -20.00 -44.43
CA SER A 156 -13.57 -20.93 -45.40
C SER A 156 -15.09 -20.81 -45.42
N ILE A 157 -15.65 -20.62 -46.61
CA ILE A 157 -17.06 -20.39 -46.87
C ILE A 157 -17.66 -21.67 -47.47
N ASN A 158 -18.55 -22.32 -46.73
CA ASN A 158 -19.30 -23.48 -47.19
C ASN A 158 -20.79 -23.13 -47.18
N ALA A 159 -21.35 -22.85 -48.36
CA ALA A 159 -22.68 -22.25 -48.52
C ALA A 159 -22.79 -20.92 -47.73
N GLU A 160 -23.55 -20.90 -46.63
CA GLU A 160 -23.77 -19.71 -45.80
C GLU A 160 -22.93 -19.71 -44.51
N ILE A 161 -22.12 -20.75 -44.29
CA ILE A 161 -21.33 -20.90 -43.06
C ILE A 161 -19.89 -20.49 -43.32
N CYS A 162 -19.44 -19.46 -42.61
CA CYS A 162 -18.04 -19.06 -42.54
C CYS A 162 -17.36 -19.71 -41.34
N SER A 163 -16.28 -20.44 -41.57
CA SER A 163 -15.40 -20.99 -40.54
C SER A 163 -14.10 -20.21 -40.50
N TYR A 164 -13.61 -19.92 -39.28
CA TYR A 164 -12.41 -19.11 -39.05
C TYR A 164 -11.35 -20.00 -38.42
N GLN A 165 -10.23 -20.16 -39.11
CA GLN A 165 -9.14 -21.01 -38.67
C GLN A 165 -7.83 -20.22 -38.74
N TRP A 166 -6.92 -20.51 -37.82
CA TRP A 166 -5.61 -19.87 -37.82
C TRP A 166 -4.56 -20.81 -38.37
N ALA A 167 -3.56 -20.26 -39.06
CA ALA A 167 -2.36 -20.99 -39.39
C ALA A 167 -1.77 -21.58 -38.10
N ASP A 168 -1.41 -22.86 -38.14
CA ASP A 168 -0.86 -23.64 -37.01
C ASP A 168 -1.75 -23.64 -35.74
N GLY A 169 -3.04 -23.30 -35.89
CA GLY A 169 -4.01 -23.26 -34.79
C GLY A 169 -3.77 -22.15 -33.76
N ASN A 170 -2.93 -21.16 -34.05
CA ASN A 170 -2.57 -20.11 -33.11
C ASN A 170 -2.42 -18.74 -33.80
N LYS A 171 -2.29 -17.65 -33.04
CA LYS A 171 -2.18 -16.28 -33.57
C LYS A 171 -0.75 -15.75 -33.59
N ASN A 172 0.24 -16.63 -33.66
CA ASN A 172 1.63 -16.21 -33.64
C ASN A 172 2.01 -15.51 -34.95
N PHE A 173 2.96 -14.59 -34.85
CA PHE A 173 3.53 -13.85 -35.98
C PHE A 173 4.82 -14.55 -36.44
N ASP A 174 4.69 -15.79 -36.89
CA ASP A 174 5.78 -16.69 -37.27
C ASP A 174 5.59 -17.33 -38.65
N ASN A 175 4.52 -16.95 -39.36
CA ASN A 175 4.19 -17.48 -40.67
C ASN A 175 4.64 -16.56 -41.82
N VAL A 176 4.78 -17.14 -43.01
CA VAL A 176 5.15 -16.44 -44.25
C VAL A 176 3.91 -16.26 -45.12
N TRP A 177 3.52 -15.02 -45.44
CA TRP A 177 2.31 -14.72 -46.22
C TRP A 177 2.24 -15.43 -47.58
N ASN A 178 3.36 -15.51 -48.29
CA ASN A 178 3.40 -16.18 -49.60
C ASN A 178 3.03 -17.67 -49.53
N ASN A 179 3.18 -18.30 -48.36
CA ASN A 179 2.85 -19.70 -48.15
C ASN A 179 1.41 -19.94 -47.69
N ARG A 180 0.58 -18.89 -47.55
CA ARG A 180 -0.78 -18.94 -46.98
C ARG A 180 -1.64 -20.11 -47.46
N ALA A 181 -1.60 -20.47 -48.74
CA ALA A 181 -2.43 -21.56 -49.27
C ALA A 181 -1.96 -22.96 -48.84
N THR A 182 -0.72 -23.10 -48.39
CA THR A 182 -0.05 -24.38 -48.06
C THR A 182 0.09 -24.64 -46.57
N LEU A 183 -0.26 -23.66 -45.72
CA LEU A 183 -0.19 -23.78 -44.27
C LEU A 183 -1.27 -24.72 -43.73
N ILE A 184 -1.04 -25.22 -42.52
CA ILE A 184 -2.02 -26.04 -41.79
C ILE A 184 -2.95 -25.11 -41.03
N TYR A 185 -4.25 -25.35 -41.11
CA TYR A 185 -5.27 -24.51 -40.50
C TYR A 185 -6.12 -25.32 -39.54
N ALA A 186 -6.20 -24.86 -38.29
CA ALA A 186 -6.99 -25.46 -37.22
C ALA A 186 -7.81 -24.38 -36.49
#